data_AF-A0A1H0KCS0-F1
#
_entry.id   AF-A0A1H0KCS0-F1
#
_cell.length_a   1.000
_cell.length_b   1.000
_cell.length_c   1.000
_cell.angle_alpha   90.00
_cell.angle_beta   90.00
_cell.angle_gamma   90.00
#
_symmetry.space_group_name_H-M   'P 1'
#
loop_
_entity.id
_entity.type
_entity.pdbx_description
1 polymer ?
#
loop_
_entity_poly.entity_id
_entity_poly.type
_entity_poly.pdbx_seq_one_letter_code
_entity_poly.pdbx_strand_id
1 'polypeptide(L)'
;MQAKHSLSRFNAPLFGYLAFSFLLLVVLLAPEHAFAASSGGGSLPYESWLTSLRESVTGPVAFALSIIGIVVAGGVLIFGGDLNGFFRTLIFLVLVMALIVGANNVMKNFFGTSAELVQLQLNQPSQVRGQA
;
A
#
# COMPACT_ATOMS: atom_id res chain seq x y z
N MET A 1 45.65 -18.48 39.17
CA MET A 1 45.78 -18.24 37.72
C MET A 1 44.43 -17.74 37.21
N GLN A 2 44.32 -16.47 36.81
CA GLN A 2 43.09 -15.86 36.31
C GLN A 2 43.00 -16.02 34.79
N ALA A 3 41.93 -16.62 34.27
CA ALA A 3 41.64 -16.66 32.85
C ALA A 3 40.27 -15.99 32.57
N LYS A 4 40.40 -14.89 31.84
CA LYS A 4 39.41 -14.00 31.24
C LYS A 4 38.46 -14.77 30.31
N HIS A 5 37.16 -14.57 30.43
CA HIS A 5 36.31 -14.53 29.23
C HIS A 5 35.13 -13.57 29.43
N SER A 6 35.30 -12.37 28.88
CA SER A 6 34.25 -11.39 28.70
C SER A 6 33.27 -11.94 27.65
N LEU A 7 32.12 -12.44 28.08
CA LEU A 7 31.07 -12.87 27.17
C LEU A 7 30.20 -11.65 26.83
N SER A 8 30.30 -11.28 25.54
CA SER A 8 29.39 -10.48 24.73
C SER A 8 28.20 -9.90 25.49
N ARG A 9 28.23 -8.59 25.72
CA ARG A 9 26.99 -7.83 25.96
C ARG A 9 26.26 -7.79 24.63
N PHE A 10 25.45 -8.83 24.39
CA PHE A 10 24.55 -8.87 23.24
C PHE A 10 23.66 -7.63 23.34
N ASN A 11 23.92 -6.67 22.44
CA ASN A 11 23.11 -5.47 22.31
C ASN A 11 21.71 -5.87 21.83
N ALA A 12 20.83 -6.17 22.78
CA ALA A 12 19.40 -6.39 22.58
C ALA A 12 18.73 -5.34 21.66
N PRO A 13 19.08 -4.03 21.70
CA PRO A 13 18.43 -3.07 20.80
C PRO A 13 18.89 -3.24 19.34
N LEU A 14 20.11 -3.71 19.09
CA LEU A 14 20.61 -3.92 17.73
C LEU A 14 19.83 -5.04 17.03
N PHE A 15 19.53 -6.12 17.77
CA PHE A 15 18.70 -7.21 17.27
C PHE A 15 17.28 -6.74 16.95
N GLY A 16 16.72 -5.83 17.75
CA GLY A 16 15.43 -5.19 17.48
C GLY A 16 15.42 -4.38 16.17
N TYR A 17 16.46 -3.58 15.93
CA TYR A 17 16.57 -2.81 14.68
C TYR A 17 16.76 -3.71 13.45
N LEU A 18 17.53 -4.80 13.55
CA LEU A 18 17.67 -5.76 12.45
C LEU A 18 16.35 -6.49 12.16
N ALA A 19 15.62 -6.91 13.20
CA ALA A 19 14.33 -7.57 13.05
C ALA A 19 13.28 -6.64 12.44
N PHE A 20 13.25 -5.37 12.85
CA PHE A 20 12.34 -4.37 12.30
C PHE A 20 12.66 -4.03 10.84
N SER A 21 13.96 -3.88 10.51
CA SER A 21 14.41 -3.64 9.13
C SER A 21 14.08 -4.83 8.21
N PHE A 22 14.30 -6.05 8.69
CA PHE A 22 13.95 -7.26 7.95
C PHE A 22 12.43 -7.41 7.75
N LEU A 23 11.64 -7.11 8.78
CA LEU A 23 10.18 -7.12 8.69
C LEU A 23 9.66 -6.05 7.69
N LEU A 24 10.26 -4.86 7.69
CA LEU A 24 9.92 -3.79 6.75
C LEU A 24 10.27 -4.17 5.31
N LEU A 25 11.43 -4.83 5.11
CA LEU A 25 11.83 -5.32 3.79
C LEU A 25 10.92 -6.45 3.30
N VAL A 26 10.47 -7.35 4.18
CA VAL A 26 9.50 -8.41 3.86
C VAL A 26 8.13 -7.82 3.49
N VAL A 27 7.68 -6.77 4.19
CA VAL A 27 6.43 -6.07 3.85
C VAL A 27 6.54 -5.35 2.51
N LEU A 28 7.69 -4.76 2.18
CA LEU A 28 7.90 -4.10 0.88
C LEU A 28 8.03 -5.08 -0.30
N LEU A 29 8.49 -6.31 -0.05
CA LEU A 29 8.62 -7.36 -1.08
C LEU A 29 7.42 -8.30 -1.14
N ALA A 30 6.44 -8.15 -0.25
CA ALA A 30 5.21 -8.95 -0.28
C ALA A 30 4.36 -8.54 -1.49
N PRO A 31 3.92 -9.49 -2.34
CA PRO A 31 3.02 -9.19 -3.45
C PRO A 31 1.65 -8.75 -2.92
N GLU A 32 1.27 -7.49 -3.16
CA GLU A 32 -0.04 -6.91 -2.88
C GLU A 32 -1.11 -7.48 -3.83
N HIS A 33 -1.55 -8.71 -3.60
CA HIS A 33 -2.81 -9.21 -4.17
C HIS A 33 -3.99 -8.76 -3.31
N ALA A 34 -4.24 -7.45 -3.33
CA ALA A 34 -5.43 -6.85 -2.73
C ALA A 34 -6.65 -7.11 -3.61
N PHE A 35 -7.25 -8.31 -3.50
CA PHE A 35 -8.57 -8.60 -4.06
C PHE A 35 -9.63 -7.80 -3.30
N ALA A 36 -9.92 -6.58 -3.76
CA ALA A 36 -11.01 -5.76 -3.27
C ALA A 36 -12.29 -6.05 -4.07
N ALA A 37 -13.17 -6.84 -3.46
CA ALA A 37 -14.57 -7.06 -3.83
C ALA A 37 -14.83 -7.44 -5.30
N SER A 38 -14.69 -8.74 -5.60
CA SER A 38 -15.50 -9.33 -6.65
C SER A 38 -16.97 -9.18 -6.23
N SER A 39 -17.68 -8.25 -6.86
CA SER A 39 -19.14 -8.21 -6.90
C SER A 39 -19.64 -9.54 -7.44
N GLY A 40 -19.82 -10.51 -6.55
CA GLY A 40 -20.55 -11.73 -6.85
C GLY A 40 -21.99 -11.35 -7.19
N GLY A 41 -22.31 -11.28 -8.49
CA GLY A 41 -23.68 -11.13 -8.95
C GLY A 41 -23.85 -10.43 -10.30
N GLY A 42 -23.56 -11.11 -11.41
CA GLY A 42 -24.14 -10.75 -12.72
C GLY A 42 -23.14 -10.63 -13.86
N SER A 43 -23.16 -11.63 -14.73
CA SER A 43 -22.31 -11.87 -15.90
C SER A 43 -22.54 -10.92 -17.08
N LEU A 44 -22.45 -9.61 -16.86
CA LEU A 44 -22.58 -8.63 -17.94
C LEU A 44 -21.24 -8.55 -18.72
N PRO A 45 -21.23 -8.73 -20.04
CA PRO A 45 -19.98 -8.83 -20.82
C PRO A 45 -19.09 -7.57 -20.73
N TYR A 46 -19.65 -6.41 -20.37
CA TYR A 46 -18.91 -5.16 -20.19
C TYR A 46 -18.25 -5.00 -18.79
N GLU A 47 -18.73 -5.70 -17.76
CA GLU A 47 -18.18 -5.62 -16.39
C GLU A 47 -16.72 -6.09 -16.33
N SER A 48 -16.37 -7.10 -17.12
CA SER A 48 -15.00 -7.61 -17.20
C SER A 48 -14.02 -6.58 -17.75
N TRP A 49 -14.39 -5.87 -18.83
CA TRP A 49 -13.57 -4.79 -19.38
C TRP A 49 -13.50 -3.58 -18.45
N LEU A 50 -14.61 -3.18 -17.82
CA LEU A 50 -14.63 -2.10 -16.84
C LEU A 50 -13.75 -2.40 -15.62
N THR A 51 -13.77 -3.64 -15.13
CA THR A 51 -12.91 -4.09 -14.03
C THR A 51 -11.44 -4.07 -14.45
N SER A 52 -11.13 -4.58 -15.65
CA SER A 52 -9.76 -4.55 -16.19
C SER A 52 -9.25 -3.11 -16.39
N LEU A 53 -10.12 -2.18 -16.79
CA LEU A 53 -9.78 -0.77 -16.88
C LEU A 53 -9.50 -0.15 -15.52
N ARG A 54 -10.36 -0.40 -14.53
CA ARG A 54 -10.13 0.05 -13.15
C ARG A 54 -8.77 -0.45 -12.65
N GLU A 55 -8.52 -1.74 -12.77
CA GLU A 55 -7.24 -2.36 -12.35
C GLU A 55 -6.05 -1.76 -13.08
N SER A 56 -6.18 -1.46 -14.37
CA SER A 56 -5.13 -0.81 -15.16
C SER A 56 -4.87 0.62 -14.68
N VAL A 57 -5.93 1.41 -14.46
CA VAL A 57 -5.85 2.83 -14.03
C VAL A 57 -5.35 2.96 -12.59
N THR A 58 -5.62 1.99 -11.72
CA THR A 58 -5.09 1.99 -10.35
C THR A 58 -3.78 1.18 -10.20
N GLY A 59 -3.34 0.52 -11.27
CA GLY A 59 -2.24 -0.44 -11.27
C GLY A 59 -1.07 -0.03 -12.19
N PRO A 60 -0.50 -0.97 -12.98
CA PRO A 60 0.74 -0.73 -13.72
C PRO A 60 0.72 0.44 -14.71
N VAL A 61 -0.45 0.80 -15.27
CA VAL A 61 -0.55 1.88 -16.25
C VAL A 61 -0.36 3.25 -15.59
N ALA A 62 -0.95 3.48 -14.41
CA ALA A 62 -0.70 4.72 -13.65
C ALA A 62 0.77 4.88 -13.28
N PHE A 63 1.44 3.77 -12.93
CA PHE A 63 2.87 3.78 -12.66
C PHE A 63 3.70 4.16 -13.90
N ALA A 64 3.37 3.60 -15.07
CA ALA A 64 4.03 3.96 -16.32
C ALA A 64 3.85 5.45 -16.68
N LEU A 65 2.64 6.00 -16.52
CA LEU A 65 2.36 7.42 -16.74
C LEU A 65 3.15 8.31 -15.77
N SER A 66 3.31 7.89 -14.51
CA SER A 66 4.14 8.59 -13.52
C SER A 66 5.58 8.75 -14.01
N ILE A 67 6.19 7.67 -14.49
CA ILE A 67 7.58 7.67 -14.97
C ILE A 67 7.73 8.62 -16.15
N ILE A 68 6.81 8.57 -17.12
CA ILE A 68 6.83 9.48 -18.27
C ILE A 68 6.75 10.94 -17.81
N GLY A 69 5.85 11.26 -16.89
CA GLY A 69 5.72 12.61 -16.33
C GLY A 69 7.00 13.10 -15.64
N ILE A 70 7.66 12.23 -14.86
CA ILE A 70 8.93 12.54 -14.20
C ILE A 70 10.05 12.77 -15.21
N VAL A 71 10.15 11.95 -16.26
CA VAL A 71 11.19 12.10 -17.31
C VAL A 71 11.00 13.40 -18.08
N VAL A 72 9.76 13.73 -18.47
CA VAL A 72 9.45 14.99 -19.16
C VAL A 72 9.79 16.18 -18.26
N ALA A 73 9.36 16.15 -17.00
CA ALA A 73 9.63 17.22 -16.05
C ALA A 73 11.14 17.38 -15.78
N GLY A 74 11.87 16.28 -15.63
CA GLY A 74 13.34 16.28 -15.46
C GLY A 74 14.07 16.81 -16.70
N GLY A 75 13.60 16.47 -17.90
CA GLY A 75 14.12 17.01 -19.16
C GLY A 75 13.97 18.53 -19.23
N VAL A 76 12.77 19.05 -18.93
CA VAL A 76 12.52 20.51 -18.90
C VAL A 76 13.43 21.23 -17.90
N LEU A 77 13.71 20.60 -16.76
CA LEU A 77 14.55 21.18 -15.71
C LEU A 77 16.04 21.24 -16.09
N ILE A 78 16.58 20.18 -16.71
CA ILE A 78 17.99 20.11 -17.10
C ILE A 78 18.34 21.13 -18.20
N PHE A 79 17.43 21.35 -19.15
CA PHE A 79 17.63 22.32 -20.22
C PHE A 79 17.38 23.78 -19.81
N GLY A 80 17.11 24.05 -18.53
CA GLY A 80 16.90 25.41 -18.02
C GLY A 80 15.57 26.03 -18.46
N GLY A 81 14.53 25.21 -18.62
CA GLY A 81 13.18 25.67 -18.93
C GLY A 81 12.53 26.46 -17.78
N ASP A 82 11.34 27.00 -18.04
CA ASP A 82 10.57 27.80 -17.10
C ASP A 82 10.29 27.03 -15.78
N LEU A 83 11.02 27.40 -14.72
CA LEU A 83 10.90 26.75 -13.40
C LEU A 83 9.49 26.86 -12.84
N ASN A 84 8.80 27.97 -13.09
CA ASN A 84 7.41 28.15 -12.66
C ASN A 84 6.50 27.15 -13.39
N GLY A 85 6.75 26.89 -14.67
CA GLY A 85 6.12 25.81 -15.44
C GLY A 85 6.40 24.40 -14.90
N PHE A 86 7.65 24.13 -14.48
CA PHE A 86 8.04 22.85 -13.87
C PHE A 86 7.34 22.62 -12.54
N PHE A 87 7.37 23.60 -11.62
CA PHE A 87 6.69 23.51 -10.33
C PHE A 87 5.19 23.28 -10.49
N ARG A 88 4.56 23.95 -11.45
CA ARG A 88 3.14 23.74 -11.76
C ARG A 88 2.84 22.30 -12.18
N THR A 89 3.68 21.73 -13.04
CA THR A 89 3.58 20.33 -13.47
C THR A 89 3.79 19.36 -12.31
N LEU A 90 4.78 19.63 -11.45
CA LEU A 90 5.10 18.81 -10.29
C LEU A 90 3.96 18.79 -9.27
N ILE A 91 3.38 19.95 -8.95
CA ILE A 91 2.21 20.05 -8.06
C ILE A 91 1.05 19.25 -8.62
N PHE A 92 0.79 19.33 -9.93
CA PHE A 92 -0.26 18.53 -10.57
C PHE A 92 -0.02 17.02 -10.43
N LEU A 93 1.21 16.57 -10.64
CA LEU A 93 1.59 15.17 -10.51
C LEU A 93 1.39 14.66 -9.08
N VAL A 94 1.79 15.46 -8.07
CA VAL A 94 1.56 15.16 -6.66
C VAL A 94 0.07 15.12 -6.33
N LEU A 95 -0.73 16.07 -6.83
CA LEU A 95 -2.18 16.09 -6.61
C LEU A 95 -2.87 14.85 -7.18
N VAL A 96 -2.50 14.43 -8.39
CA VAL A 96 -3.04 13.20 -9.00
C VAL A 96 -2.68 11.98 -8.17
N MET A 97 -1.41 11.84 -7.75
CA MET A 97 -0.98 10.71 -6.90
C MET A 97 -1.69 10.70 -5.54
N ALA A 98 -1.81 11.87 -4.91
CA ALA A 98 -2.51 12.01 -3.64
C ALA A 98 -3.99 11.65 -3.75
N LEU A 99 -4.67 12.01 -4.85
CA LEU A 99 -6.05 11.60 -5.10
C LEU A 99 -6.20 10.10 -5.30
N ILE A 100 -5.31 9.46 -6.08
CA ILE A 100 -5.36 8.01 -6.34
C ILE A 100 -5.13 7.22 -5.05
N VAL A 101 -4.07 7.56 -4.30
CA VAL A 101 -3.73 6.89 -3.04
C VAL A 101 -4.77 7.20 -1.95
N GLY A 102 -5.22 8.45 -1.87
CA GLY A 102 -6.26 8.90 -0.95
C GLY A 102 -7.58 8.19 -1.17
N ALA A 103 -8.02 8.01 -2.42
CA ALA A 103 -9.24 7.29 -2.75
C ALA A 103 -9.20 5.83 -2.28
N ASN A 104 -8.07 5.13 -2.50
CA ASN A 104 -7.89 3.77 -2.02
C ASN A 104 -7.91 3.69 -0.49
N ASN A 105 -7.27 4.65 0.18
CA ASN A 105 -7.26 4.69 1.64
C ASN A 105 -8.66 4.97 2.20
N VAL A 106 -9.41 5.92 1.63
CA VAL A 106 -10.79 6.21 1.99
C VAL A 106 -11.65 4.95 1.80
N MET A 107 -11.59 4.28 0.65
CA MET A 107 -12.40 3.07 0.47
C MET A 107 -12.06 1.97 1.49
N LYS A 108 -10.78 1.72 1.78
CA LYS A 108 -10.36 0.73 2.78
C LYS A 108 -10.86 1.07 4.19
N ASN A 109 -10.70 2.32 4.64
CA ASN A 109 -11.08 2.72 5.99
C ASN A 109 -12.60 2.74 6.21
N PHE A 110 -13.37 3.17 5.21
CA PHE A 110 -14.81 3.29 5.32
C PHE A 110 -15.55 1.95 5.08
N PHE A 111 -15.03 1.07 4.22
CA PHE A 111 -15.73 -0.19 3.87
C PHE A 111 -15.05 -1.47 4.39
N GLY A 112 -13.76 -1.43 4.76
CA GLY A 112 -13.04 -2.59 5.30
C GLY A 112 -13.40 -2.92 6.75
N THR A 113 -13.51 -1.89 7.59
CA THR A 113 -13.86 -2.03 9.02
C THR A 113 -15.24 -2.66 9.22
N SER A 114 -16.21 -2.37 8.34
CA SER A 114 -17.57 -2.90 8.44
C SER A 114 -17.66 -4.41 8.15
N ALA A 115 -16.82 -4.93 7.25
CA ALA A 115 -16.79 -6.35 6.93
C ALA A 115 -16.13 -7.18 8.05
N GLU A 116 -15.12 -6.62 8.73
CA GLU A 116 -14.40 -7.29 9.82
C GLU A 116 -15.29 -7.49 11.07
N LEU A 117 -16.10 -6.48 11.44
CA LEU A 117 -17.03 -6.59 12.56
C LEU A 117 -18.10 -7.67 12.33
N VAL A 118 -18.54 -7.87 11.09
CA VAL A 118 -19.49 -8.93 10.72
C VAL A 118 -18.83 -10.31 10.81
N GLN A 119 -17.56 -10.44 10.40
CA GLN A 119 -16.83 -11.71 10.51
C GLN A 119 -16.51 -12.09 11.96
N LEU A 120 -16.20 -11.13 12.84
CA LEU A 120 -16.03 -11.39 14.27
C LEU A 120 -17.32 -11.81 14.96
N GLN A 121 -18.49 -11.37 14.46
CA GLN A 121 -19.77 -11.80 14.99
C GLN A 121 -20.17 -13.20 14.51
N LEU A 122 -19.76 -13.60 13.31
CA LEU A 122 -20.01 -14.94 12.75
C LEU A 122 -19.01 -16.00 13.26
N ASN A 123 -17.78 -15.60 13.62
CA ASN A 123 -16.74 -16.48 14.18
C ASN A 123 -16.74 -16.50 15.73
N GLN A 124 -17.81 -16.03 16.38
CA GLN A 124 -18.02 -16.25 17.81
C GLN A 124 -18.69 -17.63 18.01
N PRO A 125 -17.95 -18.69 18.40
CA PRO A 125 -18.60 -19.87 18.94
C PRO A 125 -19.40 -19.45 20.17
N SER A 126 -20.61 -20.00 20.28
CA SER A 126 -21.66 -19.66 21.23
C SER A 126 -21.23 -19.84 22.70
N GLN A 127 -20.41 -18.96 23.24
CA GLN A 127 -19.87 -19.05 24.60
C GLN A 127 -20.70 -18.29 25.65
N VAL A 128 -22.00 -18.07 25.42
CA VAL A 128 -22.86 -17.33 26.37
C VAL A 128 -24.23 -18.00 26.61
N ARG A 129 -24.29 -19.34 26.69
CA ARG A 129 -25.50 -20.04 27.19
C ARG A 129 -25.23 -21.16 28.19
N GLY A 130 -24.14 -21.06 28.95
CA GLY A 130 -23.71 -22.12 29.87
C GLY A 130 -23.16 -21.65 31.21
N GLN A 131 -23.45 -20.44 31.68
CA GLN A 131 -23.15 -20.05 33.07
C GLN A 131 -24.46 -19.88 33.82
N ALA A 132 -24.83 -20.97 34.49
CA ALA A 132 -25.76 -21.01 35.62
C ALA A 132 -25.13 -20.36 36.86
#